data_AF-A0A7C1I4N5-F1
#
_entry.id   AF-A0A7C1I4N5-F1
#
_cell.length_a   1.000
_cell.length_b   1.000
_cell.length_c   1.000
_cell.angle_alpha   90.00
_cell.angle_beta   90.00
_cell.angle_gamma   90.00
#
_symmetry.space_group_name_H-M   'P 1'
#
loop_
_entity.id
_entity.type
_entity.pdbx_description
1 polymer ?
#
loop_
_entity_poly.entity_id
_entity_poly.type
_entity_poly.pdbx_seq_one_letter_code
_entity_poly.pdbx_strand_id
1 'polypeptide(L)'
;MKLEKSNTMALIVSVLFFAAYFPIFQMLFSVWSSSDEYSHAFFTIPIIFYMAWMKRKMFLAGPPRYSLIGLPMVILSTILYLFALQTGIFTFIALSMVLTIVSIILYLFGIKAVIVLFTPLLLLILLIPAPVQLYAKITFPLQLKVSQASEWLIRHISIPLLREGNILHLPEKSFEVVEACSGLRSMITLATLSIIMGYFLLNKNASKIILTGASIPIAIFINII
;
A
#
# COMPACT_ATOMS: atom_id res chain seq x y z
N MET A 1 -26.91 -16.84 -25.44
CA MET A 1 -27.82 -16.63 -24.30
C MET A 1 -27.18 -16.68 -22.89
N LYS A 2 -26.59 -17.79 -22.38
CA LYS A 2 -25.92 -17.80 -21.04
C LYS A 2 -24.62 -16.96 -20.99
N LEU A 3 -23.86 -16.96 -22.09
CA LEU A 3 -22.63 -16.15 -22.24
C LEU A 3 -22.90 -14.64 -22.39
N GLU A 4 -23.96 -14.24 -23.11
CA GLU A 4 -24.35 -12.83 -23.23
C GLU A 4 -24.82 -12.23 -21.90
N LYS A 5 -25.67 -12.94 -21.14
CA LYS A 5 -26.09 -12.49 -19.81
C LYS A 5 -24.91 -12.33 -18.83
N SER A 6 -23.89 -13.19 -18.95
CA SER A 6 -22.68 -13.10 -18.12
C SER A 6 -21.86 -11.85 -18.43
N ASN A 7 -21.75 -11.48 -19.71
CA ASN A 7 -21.01 -10.28 -20.13
C ASN A 7 -21.74 -9.00 -19.73
N THR A 8 -23.08 -8.96 -19.83
CA THR A 8 -23.88 -7.81 -19.38
C THR A 8 -23.75 -7.60 -17.87
N MET A 9 -23.82 -8.67 -17.06
CA MET A 9 -23.67 -8.56 -15.61
C MET A 9 -22.26 -8.11 -15.21
N ALA A 10 -21.21 -8.63 -15.87
CA ALA A 10 -19.84 -8.19 -15.63
C ALA A 10 -19.64 -6.69 -15.96
N LEU A 11 -20.26 -6.23 -17.05
CA LEU A 11 -20.22 -4.82 -17.45
C LEU A 11 -20.95 -3.93 -16.44
N ILE A 12 -22.16 -4.33 -15.98
CA ILE A 12 -22.90 -3.60 -14.95
C ILE A 12 -22.10 -3.51 -13.65
N VAL A 13 -21.54 -4.62 -13.17
CA VAL A 13 -20.72 -4.64 -11.94
C VAL A 13 -19.50 -3.75 -12.08
N SER A 14 -18.85 -3.75 -13.24
CA SER A 14 -17.69 -2.90 -13.53
C SER A 14 -18.08 -1.42 -13.52
N VAL A 15 -19.18 -1.04 -14.20
CA VAL A 15 -19.69 0.34 -14.21
C VAL A 15 -20.06 0.80 -12.81
N LEU A 16 -20.77 -0.02 -12.03
CA LEU A 16 -21.14 0.30 -10.65
C LEU A 16 -19.91 0.47 -9.75
N PHE A 17 -18.91 -0.40 -9.89
CA PHE A 17 -17.66 -0.30 -9.16
C PHE A 17 -16.94 1.02 -9.46
N PHE A 18 -16.74 1.33 -10.74
CA PHE A 18 -16.06 2.58 -11.12
C PHE A 18 -16.86 3.82 -10.72
N ALA A 19 -18.19 3.79 -10.83
CA ALA A 19 -19.03 4.90 -10.39
C ALA A 19 -18.95 5.13 -8.87
N ALA A 20 -19.03 4.06 -8.08
CA ALA A 20 -18.96 4.14 -6.62
C ALA A 20 -17.59 4.63 -6.12
N TYR A 21 -16.51 4.17 -6.75
CA TYR A 21 -15.13 4.49 -6.35
C TYR A 21 -14.51 5.64 -7.16
N PHE A 22 -15.26 6.34 -8.02
CA PHE A 22 -14.73 7.46 -8.80
C PHE A 22 -14.03 8.54 -7.93
N PRO A 23 -14.59 8.98 -6.79
CA PRO A 23 -13.93 9.97 -5.94
C PRO A 23 -12.59 9.48 -5.38
N ILE A 24 -12.48 8.18 -5.07
CA ILE A 24 -11.23 7.63 -4.54
C ILE A 24 -10.15 7.54 -5.63
N PHE A 25 -10.52 7.26 -6.88
CA PHE A 25 -9.58 7.30 -8.00
C PHE A 25 -9.01 8.70 -8.21
N GLN A 26 -9.85 9.74 -8.14
CA GLN A 26 -9.39 11.12 -8.27
C GLN A 26 -8.42 11.51 -7.16
N MET A 27 -8.73 11.14 -5.92
CA MET A 27 -7.84 11.41 -4.80
C MET A 27 -6.54 10.61 -4.89
N LEU A 28 -6.60 9.31 -5.17
CA LEU A 28 -5.40 8.49 -5.33
C LEU A 28 -4.51 9.06 -6.44
N PHE A 29 -5.09 9.45 -7.57
CA PHE A 29 -4.35 10.12 -8.63
C PHE A 29 -3.71 11.43 -8.15
N SER A 30 -4.45 12.27 -7.43
CA SER A 30 -3.92 13.50 -6.83
C SER A 30 -2.73 13.19 -5.93
N VAL A 31 -2.88 12.27 -4.96
CA VAL A 31 -1.82 11.87 -4.03
C VAL A 31 -0.61 11.32 -4.76
N TRP A 32 -0.80 10.44 -5.74
CA TRP A 32 0.30 9.85 -6.51
C TRP A 32 1.02 10.89 -7.36
N SER A 33 0.32 11.91 -7.84
CA SER A 33 0.89 12.98 -8.67
C SER A 33 1.62 14.06 -7.86
N SER A 34 1.18 14.32 -6.62
CA SER A 34 1.70 15.41 -5.78
C SER A 34 2.66 14.94 -4.70
N SER A 35 2.75 13.63 -4.46
CA SER A 35 3.58 13.06 -3.38
C SER A 35 4.70 12.21 -3.96
N ASP A 36 5.94 12.58 -3.66
CA ASP A 36 7.11 11.76 -3.97
C ASP A 36 7.00 10.36 -3.33
N GLU A 37 6.30 10.24 -2.19
CA GLU A 37 6.11 8.98 -1.44
C GLU A 37 5.39 7.94 -2.26
N TYR A 38 4.37 8.37 -3.00
CA TYR A 38 3.46 7.49 -3.73
C TYR A 38 3.61 7.61 -5.24
N SER A 39 4.56 8.40 -5.74
CA SER A 39 4.88 8.53 -7.17
C SER A 39 5.11 7.18 -7.86
N HIS A 40 5.71 6.21 -7.15
CA HIS A 40 5.94 4.85 -7.61
C HIS A 40 4.65 4.06 -7.93
N ALA A 41 3.48 4.53 -7.47
CA ALA A 41 2.19 3.91 -7.78
C ALA A 41 1.89 3.90 -9.28
N PHE A 42 2.26 4.96 -10.02
CA PHE A 42 2.05 5.04 -11.47
C PHE A 42 2.77 3.93 -12.23
N PHE A 43 3.94 3.51 -11.75
CA PHE A 43 4.68 2.38 -12.31
C PHE A 43 4.17 1.02 -11.80
N THR A 44 3.76 0.98 -10.53
CA THR A 44 3.32 -0.25 -9.87
C THR A 44 1.95 -0.74 -10.38
N ILE A 45 1.02 0.16 -10.71
CA ILE A 45 -0.32 -0.19 -11.21
C ILE A 45 -0.27 -1.02 -12.51
N PRO A 46 0.43 -0.60 -13.58
CA PRO A 46 0.61 -1.41 -14.78
C PRO A 46 1.22 -2.79 -14.48
N ILE A 47 2.17 -2.87 -13.55
CA ILE A 47 2.79 -4.14 -13.13
C ILE A 47 1.77 -5.06 -12.47
N ILE A 48 0.93 -4.53 -11.57
CA ILE A 48 -0.16 -5.29 -10.94
C ILE A 48 -1.08 -5.90 -12.01
N PHE A 49 -1.50 -5.10 -13.00
CA PHE A 49 -2.32 -5.59 -14.10
C PHE A 49 -1.61 -6.66 -14.93
N TYR A 50 -0.32 -6.45 -15.25
CA TYR A 50 0.49 -7.42 -15.98
C TYR A 50 0.64 -8.75 -15.21
N MET A 51 0.92 -8.69 -13.90
CA MET A 51 1.01 -9.87 -13.03
C MET A 51 -0.31 -10.64 -13.00
N ALA A 52 -1.44 -9.95 -12.88
CA ALA A 52 -2.77 -10.57 -12.93
C ALA A 52 -3.04 -11.20 -14.31
N TRP A 53 -2.67 -10.51 -15.40
CA TRP A 53 -2.82 -10.97 -16.77
C TRP A 53 -2.03 -12.24 -17.08
N MET A 54 -0.79 -12.35 -16.59
CA MET A 54 0.03 -13.56 -16.73
C MET A 54 -0.59 -14.77 -16.06
N LYS A 55 -1.26 -14.56 -14.92
CA LYS A 55 -1.87 -15.63 -14.12
C LYS A 55 -3.30 -15.99 -14.54
N ARG A 56 -3.90 -15.25 -15.49
CA ARG A 56 -5.29 -15.46 -15.92
C ARG A 56 -5.65 -16.90 -16.25
N LYS A 57 -4.76 -17.61 -16.96
CA LYS A 57 -5.01 -19.01 -17.33
C LYS A 57 -5.10 -19.94 -16.12
N MET A 58 -4.42 -19.63 -15.01
CA MET A 58 -4.39 -20.49 -13.82
C MET A 58 -5.70 -20.46 -13.02
N PHE A 59 -6.46 -19.36 -13.11
CA PHE A 59 -7.74 -19.22 -12.38
C PHE A 59 -8.96 -19.17 -13.31
N LEU A 60 -8.78 -18.98 -14.62
CA LEU A 60 -9.83 -19.13 -15.63
C LEU A 60 -9.92 -20.56 -16.18
N ALA A 61 -8.93 -21.41 -15.93
CA ALA A 61 -8.98 -22.82 -16.34
C ALA A 61 -9.93 -23.61 -15.43
N GLY A 62 -11.13 -23.87 -15.93
CA GLY A 62 -12.15 -24.70 -15.29
C GLY A 62 -13.54 -24.07 -15.36
N PRO A 63 -14.59 -24.81 -14.94
CA PRO A 63 -15.93 -24.25 -14.86
C PRO A 63 -15.96 -23.10 -13.82
N PRO A 64 -16.81 -22.07 -13.99
CA PRO A 64 -16.98 -21.01 -13.01
C PRO A 64 -17.28 -21.58 -11.63
N ARG A 65 -16.45 -21.25 -10.64
CA ARG A 65 -16.62 -21.70 -9.26
C ARG A 65 -17.09 -20.52 -8.43
N TYR A 66 -18.40 -20.31 -8.41
CA TYR A 66 -19.00 -19.32 -7.52
C TYR A 66 -18.70 -19.70 -6.07
N SER A 67 -18.05 -18.81 -5.33
CA SER A 67 -17.82 -19.01 -3.90
C SER A 67 -18.89 -18.31 -3.09
N LEU A 68 -19.65 -19.08 -2.30
CA LEU A 68 -20.62 -18.51 -1.35
C LEU A 68 -19.96 -17.60 -0.31
N ILE A 69 -18.66 -17.78 -0.03
CA ILE A 69 -17.88 -16.93 0.89
C ILE A 69 -17.64 -15.53 0.29
N GLY A 70 -17.64 -15.41 -1.04
CA GLY A 70 -17.48 -14.12 -1.72
C GLY A 70 -18.62 -13.14 -1.40
N LEU A 71 -19.85 -13.64 -1.19
CA LEU A 71 -21.01 -12.79 -0.96
C LEU A 71 -20.98 -12.07 0.42
N PRO A 72 -20.72 -12.76 1.55
CA PRO A 72 -20.45 -12.10 2.83
C PRO A 72 -19.30 -11.08 2.76
N MET A 73 -18.25 -11.40 2.00
CA MET A 73 -17.11 -10.51 1.79
C MET A 73 -17.47 -9.25 0.99
N VAL A 74 -18.37 -9.34 0.01
CA VAL A 74 -18.93 -8.14 -0.66
C VAL A 74 -19.72 -7.30 0.34
N ILE A 75 -20.60 -7.91 1.13
CA ILE A 75 -21.39 -7.20 2.16
C ILE A 75 -20.47 -6.49 3.14
N LEU A 76 -19.42 -7.17 3.63
CA LEU A 76 -18.43 -6.58 4.53
C LEU A 76 -17.71 -5.38 3.88
N SER A 77 -17.32 -5.49 2.59
CA SER A 77 -16.70 -4.38 1.87
C SER A 77 -17.63 -3.17 1.73
N THR A 78 -18.91 -3.40 1.52
CA THR A 78 -19.93 -2.34 1.46
C THR A 78 -20.15 -1.69 2.82
N ILE A 79 -20.21 -2.47 3.91
CA ILE A 79 -20.31 -1.93 5.27
C ILE A 79 -19.10 -1.05 5.59
N LEU A 80 -17.89 -1.52 5.24
CA LEU A 80 -16.66 -0.75 5.43
C LEU A 80 -16.67 0.55 4.60
N TYR A 81 -17.16 0.49 3.35
CA TYR A 81 -17.32 1.68 2.51
C TYR A 81 -18.28 2.71 3.13
N LEU A 82 -19.46 2.28 3.59
CA LEU A 82 -20.43 3.15 4.23
C LEU A 82 -19.90 3.76 5.54
N PHE A 83 -19.21 2.96 6.35
CA PHE A 83 -18.54 3.43 7.56
C PHE A 83 -17.43 4.46 7.23
N ALA A 84 -16.66 4.21 6.17
CA ALA A 84 -15.62 5.13 5.72
C ALA A 84 -16.20 6.47 5.22
N LEU A 85 -17.35 6.45 4.55
CA LEU A 85 -18.07 7.67 4.17
C LEU A 85 -18.53 8.49 5.38
N GLN A 86 -18.99 7.84 6.46
CA GLN A 86 -19.41 8.54 7.67
C GLN A 86 -18.24 9.16 8.45
N THR A 87 -17.11 8.46 8.48
CA THR A 87 -15.92 8.92 9.21
C THR A 87 -15.06 9.93 8.43
N GLY A 88 -15.25 10.02 7.11
CA GLY A 88 -14.41 10.84 6.23
C GLY A 88 -12.97 10.35 6.12
N ILE A 89 -12.67 9.13 6.60
CA ILE A 89 -11.32 8.56 6.57
C ILE A 89 -11.07 7.92 5.21
N PHE A 90 -10.38 8.67 4.37
CA PHE A 90 -10.05 8.28 3.00
C PHE A 90 -9.34 6.93 2.86
N THR A 91 -8.44 6.60 3.79
CA THR A 91 -7.77 5.29 3.79
C THR A 91 -8.76 4.14 3.91
N PHE A 92 -9.84 4.28 4.68
CA PHE A 92 -10.85 3.23 4.80
C PHE A 92 -11.69 3.10 3.53
N ILE A 93 -11.93 4.21 2.80
CA ILE A 93 -12.58 4.16 1.49
C ILE A 93 -11.69 3.38 0.51
N ALA A 94 -10.40 3.69 0.43
CA ALA A 94 -9.45 2.97 -0.43
C ALA A 94 -9.31 1.48 -0.03
N LEU A 95 -9.29 1.18 1.28
CA LEU A 95 -9.24 -0.20 1.77
C LEU A 95 -10.51 -0.97 1.40
N SER A 96 -11.68 -0.32 1.49
CA SER A 96 -12.95 -0.91 1.05
C SER A 96 -12.91 -1.25 -0.45
N MET A 97 -12.30 -0.39 -1.28
CA MET A 97 -12.15 -0.63 -2.72
C MET A 97 -11.34 -1.90 -2.99
N VAL A 98 -10.18 -2.04 -2.35
CA VAL A 98 -9.35 -3.26 -2.49
C VAL A 98 -10.08 -4.48 -1.95
N LEU A 99 -10.79 -4.35 -0.83
CA LEU A 99 -11.60 -5.44 -0.30
C LEU A 99 -12.71 -5.84 -1.28
N THR A 100 -13.41 -4.90 -1.90
CA THR A 100 -14.41 -5.16 -2.94
C THR A 100 -13.79 -5.89 -4.14
N ILE A 101 -12.59 -5.50 -4.60
CA ILE A 101 -11.86 -6.21 -5.66
C ILE A 101 -11.60 -7.67 -5.25
N VAL A 102 -11.09 -7.89 -4.04
CA VAL A 102 -10.83 -9.24 -3.50
C VAL A 102 -12.14 -10.04 -3.41
N SER A 103 -13.22 -9.44 -2.93
CA SER A 103 -14.53 -10.05 -2.81
C SER A 103 -15.11 -10.46 -4.16
N ILE A 104 -14.98 -9.62 -5.19
CA ILE A 104 -15.41 -9.93 -6.56
C ILE A 104 -14.59 -11.09 -7.12
N ILE A 105 -13.26 -11.07 -6.98
CA ILE A 105 -12.38 -12.17 -7.42
C ILE A 105 -12.76 -13.48 -6.71
N LEU A 106 -12.96 -13.42 -5.40
CA LEU A 106 -13.34 -14.57 -4.58
C LEU A 106 -14.70 -15.12 -5.00
N TYR A 107 -15.68 -14.25 -5.24
CA TYR A 107 -17.02 -14.64 -5.65
C TYR A 107 -17.03 -15.29 -7.04
N LEU A 108 -16.33 -14.72 -8.02
CA LEU A 108 -16.36 -15.18 -9.41
C LEU A 108 -15.44 -16.38 -9.69
N PHE A 109 -14.25 -16.39 -9.09
CA PHE A 109 -13.18 -17.33 -9.42
C PHE A 109 -12.76 -18.22 -8.24
N GLY A 110 -13.31 -17.97 -7.05
CA GLY A 110 -13.05 -18.76 -5.85
C GLY A 110 -11.71 -18.44 -5.17
N ILE A 111 -11.47 -19.10 -4.02
CA ILE A 111 -10.32 -18.84 -3.16
C ILE A 111 -8.97 -19.09 -3.85
N LYS A 112 -8.93 -20.04 -4.80
CA LYS A 112 -7.72 -20.33 -5.58
C LYS A 112 -7.26 -19.12 -6.38
N ALA A 113 -8.19 -18.32 -6.91
CA ALA A 113 -7.84 -17.11 -7.64
C ALA A 113 -7.23 -16.05 -6.73
N VAL A 114 -7.77 -15.86 -5.53
CA VAL A 114 -7.22 -14.95 -4.53
C VAL A 114 -5.80 -15.36 -4.13
N ILE A 115 -5.55 -16.66 -3.93
CA ILE A 115 -4.21 -17.19 -3.62
C ILE A 115 -3.23 -16.95 -4.79
N VAL A 116 -3.65 -17.22 -6.02
CA VAL A 116 -2.83 -17.01 -7.23
C VAL A 116 -2.54 -15.52 -7.45
N LEU A 117 -3.49 -14.66 -7.11
CA LEU A 117 -3.39 -13.19 -7.22
C LEU A 117 -2.92 -12.53 -5.92
N PHE A 118 -2.41 -13.29 -4.95
CA PHE A 118 -2.02 -12.74 -3.65
C PHE A 118 -0.99 -11.61 -3.78
N THR A 119 0.06 -11.80 -4.60
CA THR A 119 1.09 -10.76 -4.79
C THR A 119 0.56 -9.47 -5.43
N PRO A 120 -0.18 -9.48 -6.56
CA PRO A 120 -0.75 -8.24 -7.10
C PRO A 120 -1.76 -7.59 -6.15
N LEU A 121 -2.53 -8.36 -5.39
CA LEU A 121 -3.44 -7.83 -4.37
C LEU A 121 -2.69 -7.19 -3.19
N LEU A 122 -1.58 -7.79 -2.75
CA LEU A 122 -0.70 -7.22 -1.73
C LEU A 122 -0.13 -5.87 -2.20
N LEU A 123 0.34 -5.79 -3.44
CA LEU A 123 0.83 -4.53 -4.01
C LEU A 123 -0.25 -3.45 -4.05
N LEU A 124 -1.51 -3.78 -4.39
CA LEU A 124 -2.61 -2.81 -4.31
C LEU A 124 -2.78 -2.22 -2.90
N ILE A 125 -2.62 -3.03 -1.85
CA ILE A 125 -2.70 -2.55 -0.47
C ILE A 125 -1.55 -1.59 -0.15
N LEU A 126 -0.33 -1.87 -0.62
CA LEU A 126 0.82 -0.97 -0.41
C LEU A 126 0.66 0.40 -1.09
N LEU A 127 -0.14 0.49 -2.16
CA LEU A 127 -0.43 1.75 -2.84
C LEU A 127 -1.47 2.61 -2.11
N ILE A 128 -2.14 2.08 -1.10
CA ILE A 128 -3.09 2.83 -0.30
C ILE A 128 -2.33 3.67 0.74
N PRO A 129 -2.54 4.99 0.78
CA PRO A 129 -1.93 5.82 1.81
C PRO A 129 -2.47 5.45 3.19
N ALA A 130 -1.55 5.28 4.14
CA ALA A 130 -1.90 4.99 5.53
C ALA A 130 -2.71 6.14 6.14
N PRO A 131 -3.59 5.88 7.13
CA PRO A 131 -4.35 6.95 7.77
C PRO A 131 -3.38 7.94 8.42
N VAL A 132 -3.54 9.24 8.15
CA VAL A 132 -2.62 10.30 8.62
C VAL A 132 -2.36 10.20 10.12
N GLN A 133 -3.38 9.88 10.91
CA GLN A 133 -3.27 9.76 12.36
C GLN A 133 -2.41 8.56 12.79
N LEU A 134 -2.53 7.44 12.08
CA LEU A 134 -1.71 6.26 12.33
C LEU A 134 -0.27 6.50 11.84
N TYR A 135 -0.13 7.14 10.68
CA TYR A 135 1.17 7.52 10.13
C TYR A 135 1.93 8.42 11.11
N ALA A 136 1.31 9.52 11.56
CA ALA A 136 1.88 10.44 12.55
C ALA A 136 2.27 9.76 13.86
N LYS A 137 1.45 8.81 14.34
CA LYS A 137 1.75 8.02 15.56
C LYS A 137 3.00 7.16 15.41
N ILE A 138 3.37 6.77 14.20
CA ILE A 138 4.57 5.96 13.93
C ILE A 138 5.75 6.87 13.59
N THR A 139 5.57 7.88 12.74
CA THR A 139 6.65 8.80 12.33
C THR A 139 7.22 9.57 13.51
N PHE A 140 6.38 10.07 14.42
CA PHE A 140 6.85 10.92 15.52
C PHE A 140 7.84 10.22 16.47
N PRO A 141 7.57 9.00 16.98
CA PRO A 141 8.58 8.24 17.72
C PRO A 141 9.88 7.99 16.94
N LEU A 142 9.79 7.78 15.62
CA LEU A 142 10.98 7.58 14.78
C LEU A 142 11.78 8.89 14.65
N GLN A 143 11.12 10.03 14.42
CA GLN A 143 11.77 11.35 14.40
C GLN A 143 12.50 11.64 15.70
N LEU A 144 11.91 11.30 16.86
CA LEU A 144 12.58 11.46 18.16
C LEU A 144 13.85 10.62 18.27
N LYS A 145 13.83 9.37 17.80
CA LYS A 145 15.01 8.50 17.78
C LYS A 145 16.08 9.00 16.83
N VAL A 146 15.69 9.46 15.65
CA VAL A 146 16.61 10.08 14.68
C VAL A 146 17.24 11.33 15.31
N SER A 147 16.43 12.20 15.92
CA SER A 147 16.92 13.41 16.60
C SER A 147 17.89 13.09 17.74
N GLN A 148 17.62 12.02 18.51
CA GLN A 148 18.53 11.53 19.56
C GLN A 148 19.86 11.02 18.97
N ALA A 149 19.80 10.25 17.89
CA ALA A 149 20.99 9.73 17.23
C ALA A 149 21.83 10.88 16.61
N SER A 150 21.18 11.83 15.96
CA SER A 150 21.83 13.04 15.44
C SER A 150 22.47 13.87 16.56
N GLU A 151 21.77 14.06 17.68
CA GLU A 151 22.33 14.76 18.85
C GLU A 151 23.58 14.04 19.37
N TRP A 152 23.50 12.73 19.52
CA TRP A 152 24.63 11.93 19.98
C TRP A 152 25.84 12.09 19.05
N LEU A 153 25.65 11.98 17.73
CA LEU A 153 26.73 12.15 16.75
C LEU A 153 27.32 13.57 16.77
N ILE A 154 26.49 14.60 16.77
CA ILE A 154 26.93 16.01 16.74
C ILE A 154 27.71 16.36 18.02
N ARG A 155 27.26 15.89 19.19
CA ARG A 155 27.98 16.08 20.45
C ARG A 155 29.36 15.42 20.45
N HIS A 156 29.54 14.28 19.78
CA HIS A 156 30.87 13.64 19.63
C HIS A 156 31.84 14.48 18.80
N ILE A 157 31.33 15.37 17.95
CA ILE A 157 32.12 16.33 17.14
C ILE A 157 32.29 17.66 17.90
N SER A 158 31.89 17.72 19.18
CA SER A 158 32.03 18.90 20.06
C SER A 158 31.28 20.16 19.60
N ILE A 159 30.21 20.00 18.81
CA ILE A 159 29.33 21.11 18.42
C ILE A 159 28.24 21.27 19.50
N PRO A 160 28.07 22.48 20.09
CA PRO A 160 27.04 22.73 21.09
C PRO A 160 25.65 22.71 20.44
N LEU A 161 24.74 21.96 21.07
CA LEU A 161 23.42 21.64 20.55
C LEU A 161 22.45 21.46 21.73
N LEU A 162 21.23 21.99 21.58
CA LEU A 162 20.10 21.72 22.46
C LEU A 162 19.00 21.00 21.66
N ARG A 163 18.52 19.85 22.14
CA ARG A 163 17.41 19.12 21.53
C ARG A 163 16.11 19.33 22.31
N GLU A 164 15.07 19.79 21.63
CA GLU A 164 13.71 19.90 22.13
C GLU A 164 12.77 19.06 21.26
N GLY A 165 12.42 17.86 21.72
CA GLY A 165 11.63 16.92 20.90
C GLY A 165 12.36 16.50 19.62
N ASN A 166 11.77 16.84 18.46
CA ASN A 166 12.33 16.62 17.11
C ASN A 166 13.07 17.86 16.56
N ILE A 167 13.26 18.91 17.36
CA ILE A 167 13.97 20.14 16.98
C ILE A 167 15.36 20.14 17.62
N LEU A 168 16.35 20.49 16.82
CA LEU A 168 17.77 20.61 17.18
C LEU A 168 18.18 22.08 17.05
N HIS A 169 18.45 22.75 18.15
CA HIS A 169 18.88 24.14 18.22
C HIS A 169 20.42 24.22 18.25
N LEU A 170 21.00 24.85 17.24
CA LEU A 170 22.40 25.28 17.20
C LEU A 170 22.47 26.79 17.41
N PRO A 171 23.65 27.36 17.74
CA PRO A 171 23.80 28.78 18.04
C PRO A 171 23.26 29.72 16.96
N GLU A 172 23.37 29.34 15.68
CA GLU A 172 22.97 30.18 14.54
C GLU A 172 21.67 29.73 13.87
N LYS A 173 21.20 28.50 14.13
CA LYS A 173 20.07 27.91 13.39
C LYS A 173 19.40 26.76 14.15
N SER A 174 18.09 26.61 13.94
CA SER A 174 17.34 25.42 14.35
C SER A 174 17.06 24.52 13.16
N PHE A 175 17.18 23.21 13.37
CA PHE A 175 16.79 22.18 12.42
C PHE A 175 15.66 21.35 13.01
N GLU A 176 14.62 21.13 12.22
CA GLU A 176 13.53 20.23 12.59
C GLU A 176 13.68 18.92 11.81
N VAL A 177 13.60 17.79 12.52
CA VAL A 177 13.52 16.47 11.91
C VAL A 177 12.08 16.26 11.44
N VAL A 178 11.85 16.57 10.16
CA VAL A 178 10.54 16.44 9.49
C VAL A 178 10.18 14.98 9.18
N GLU A 179 8.91 14.72 8.87
CA GLU A 179 8.38 13.35 8.60
C GLU A 179 9.13 12.62 7.49
N ALA A 180 9.66 13.35 6.51
CA ALA A 180 10.46 12.77 5.43
C ALA A 180 11.72 12.03 5.95
N CYS A 181 12.26 12.42 7.11
CA CYS A 181 13.43 11.81 7.75
C CYS A 181 13.08 10.58 8.60
N SER A 182 11.80 10.24 8.76
CA SER A 182 11.37 9.07 9.55
C SER A 182 11.66 7.74 8.85
N GLY A 183 12.02 7.76 7.57
CA GLY A 183 12.33 6.57 6.77
C GLY A 183 11.14 5.70 6.36
N LEU A 184 9.93 5.95 6.89
CA LEU A 184 8.71 5.22 6.48
C LEU A 184 8.44 5.34 4.98
N ARG A 185 8.65 6.53 4.40
CA ARG A 185 8.56 6.76 2.95
C ARG A 185 9.43 5.77 2.18
N SER A 186 10.72 5.73 2.53
CA SER A 186 11.72 4.85 1.91
C SER A 186 11.38 3.37 2.13
N MET A 187 10.81 3.02 3.29
CA MET A 187 10.37 1.66 3.60
C MET A 187 9.27 1.19 2.66
N ILE A 188 8.23 2.01 2.41
CA ILE A 188 7.12 1.63 1.52
C ILE A 188 7.61 1.45 0.08
N THR A 189 8.45 2.36 -0.41
CA THR A 189 9.01 2.28 -1.77
C THR A 189 9.92 1.07 -1.93
N LEU A 190 10.82 0.82 -0.97
CA LEU A 190 11.74 -0.32 -0.99
C LEU A 190 11.00 -1.65 -0.81
N ALA A 191 9.98 -1.70 0.05
CA ALA A 191 9.12 -2.87 0.20
C ALA A 191 8.40 -3.17 -1.13
N THR A 192 7.79 -2.17 -1.76
CA THR A 192 7.12 -2.33 -3.06
C THR A 192 8.08 -2.85 -4.13
N LEU A 193 9.26 -2.23 -4.26
CA LEU A 193 10.28 -2.66 -5.20
C LEU A 193 10.77 -4.08 -4.90
N SER A 194 11.02 -4.41 -3.63
CA SER A 194 11.49 -5.73 -3.20
C SER A 194 10.47 -6.84 -3.51
N ILE A 195 9.18 -6.55 -3.36
CA ILE A 195 8.10 -7.50 -3.70
C ILE A 195 8.06 -7.71 -5.23
N ILE A 196 8.16 -6.65 -6.01
CA ILE A 196 8.19 -6.73 -7.48
C ILE A 196 9.42 -7.51 -7.95
N MET A 197 10.62 -7.13 -7.51
CA MET A 197 11.86 -7.82 -7.87
C MET A 197 11.85 -9.27 -7.39
N GLY A 198 11.42 -9.52 -6.15
CA GLY A 198 11.29 -10.86 -5.61
C GLY A 198 10.31 -11.72 -6.41
N TYR A 199 9.23 -11.14 -6.92
CA TYR A 199 8.27 -11.86 -7.76
C TYR A 199 8.87 -12.29 -9.10
N PHE A 200 9.61 -11.42 -9.78
CA PHE A 200 10.12 -11.68 -11.13
C PHE A 200 11.48 -12.39 -11.17
N LEU A 201 12.39 -12.08 -10.24
CA LEU A 201 13.78 -12.54 -10.28
C LEU A 201 14.03 -13.76 -9.38
N LEU A 202 13.23 -13.98 -8.34
CA LEU A 202 13.48 -15.02 -7.34
C LEU A 202 12.51 -16.19 -7.48
N ASN A 203 13.06 -17.41 -7.53
CA ASN A 203 12.27 -18.63 -7.58
C ASN A 203 11.83 -19.11 -6.18
N LYS A 204 12.68 -18.93 -5.15
CA LYS A 204 12.44 -19.44 -3.79
C LYS A 204 11.67 -18.43 -2.95
N ASN A 205 10.58 -18.87 -2.31
CA ASN A 205 9.78 -18.02 -1.40
C ASN A 205 10.60 -17.50 -0.21
N ALA A 206 11.55 -18.29 0.30
CA ALA A 206 12.46 -17.84 1.36
C ALA A 206 13.27 -16.61 0.92
N SER A 207 13.82 -16.61 -0.30
CA SER A 207 14.57 -15.47 -0.82
C SER A 207 13.70 -14.22 -0.99
N LYS A 208 12.43 -14.39 -1.38
CA LYS A 208 11.46 -13.28 -1.47
C LYS A 208 11.17 -12.66 -0.10
N ILE A 209 10.96 -13.50 0.90
CA ILE A 209 10.71 -13.06 2.28
C ILE A 209 11.95 -12.38 2.85
N ILE A 210 13.15 -12.93 2.63
CA ILE A 210 14.40 -12.30 3.07
C ILE A 210 14.60 -10.95 2.38
N LEU A 211 14.42 -10.87 1.06
CA LEU A 211 14.56 -9.61 0.33
C LEU A 211 13.57 -8.54 0.82
N THR A 212 12.30 -8.93 1.00
CA THR A 212 11.27 -8.02 1.50
C THR A 212 11.54 -7.64 2.95
N GLY A 213 11.94 -8.59 3.79
CA GLY A 213 12.28 -8.36 5.19
C GLY A 213 13.51 -7.47 5.35
N ALA A 214 14.49 -7.57 4.46
CA ALA A 214 15.70 -6.73 4.44
C ALA A 214 15.41 -5.28 4.00
N SER A 215 14.33 -5.03 3.26
CA SER A 215 13.96 -3.66 2.85
C SER A 215 13.69 -2.74 4.05
N ILE A 216 13.12 -3.27 5.13
CA ILE A 216 12.79 -2.55 6.37
C ILE A 216 14.04 -2.01 7.08
N PRO A 217 15.02 -2.85 7.50
CA PRO A 217 16.22 -2.36 8.18
C PRO A 217 17.10 -1.51 7.26
N ILE A 218 17.17 -1.82 5.95
CA ILE A 218 17.92 -1.00 4.99
C ILE A 218 17.35 0.41 4.90
N ALA A 219 16.02 0.53 4.80
CA ALA A 219 15.37 1.84 4.75
C ALA A 219 15.61 2.64 6.04
N ILE A 220 15.51 2.01 7.21
CA ILE A 220 15.80 2.68 8.49
C ILE A 220 17.26 3.15 8.52
N PHE A 221 18.20 2.29 8.12
CA PHE A 221 19.62 2.60 8.13
C PHE A 221 19.99 3.78 7.21
N ILE A 222 19.44 3.80 5.99
CA ILE A 222 19.67 4.89 5.02
C ILE A 222 19.17 6.24 5.55
N ASN A 223 18.14 6.27 6.39
CA ASN A 223 17.58 7.52 6.92
C ASN A 223 18.24 7.98 8.23
N ILE A 224 19.06 7.14 8.87
CA ILE A 224 19.84 7.51 10.06
C ILE A 224 21.17 8.18 9.67
N ILE A 225 21.73 7.83 8.51
CA ILE A 225 23.02 8.32 7.97
C ILE A 225 22.78 9.50 7.03
#